data_AF-A0A2V7H522-F1
#
_entry.id   AF-A0A2V7H522-F1
#
_cell.length_a   1.000
_cell.length_b   1.000
_cell.length_c   1.000
_cell.angle_alpha   90.00
_cell.angle_beta   90.00
_cell.angle_gamma   90.00
#
_symmetry.space_group_name_H-M   'P 1'
#
loop_
_entity.id
_entity.type
_entity.pdbx_description
1 polymer ?
#
loop_
_entity_poly.entity_id
_entity_poly.type
_entity_poly.pdbx_seq_one_letter_code
_entity_poly.pdbx_strand_id
1 'polypeptide(L)' 'ATANRSAEVEIVDAPKAAPKRRLPTREDFKVGDTASFVDRHQQTRVGKIVRLNLKTATLECDNGEWRVSYGLLQHLVDL' A
#
# COMPACT_ATOMS: atom_id res chain seq x y z
N ALA A 1 -41.55 26.37 39.56
CA ALA A 1 -40.83 26.80 38.36
C ALA A 1 -39.33 26.79 38.64
N THR A 2 -38.61 25.83 38.07
CA THR A 2 -37.17 25.97 37.88
C THR A 2 -36.83 25.19 36.60
N ALA A 3 -36.23 25.91 35.66
CA ALA A 3 -35.91 25.46 34.32
C ALA A 3 -34.70 24.53 34.35
N ASN A 4 -34.72 23.43 33.59
CA ASN A 4 -33.51 22.68 33.31
C ASN A 4 -33.19 22.76 31.82
N ARG A 5 -31.97 23.24 31.57
CA ARG A 5 -31.48 23.84 30.33
C ARG A 5 -30.94 22.75 29.41
N SER A 6 -31.34 22.83 28.14
CA SER A 6 -30.80 22.06 27.02
C SER A 6 -29.27 22.13 26.98
N ALA A 7 -28.62 20.98 26.82
CA ALA A 7 -27.26 20.89 26.34
C ALA A 7 -27.29 20.02 25.08
N GLU A 8 -27.04 20.68 23.96
CA GLU A 8 -26.93 20.13 22.62
C GLU A 8 -25.70 19.22 22.52
N VAL A 9 -25.88 18.05 21.92
CA VAL A 9 -24.84 17.05 21.73
C VAL A 9 -24.17 17.34 20.39
N GLU A 10 -23.00 18.00 20.40
CA GLU A 10 -22.15 18.07 19.21
C GLU A 10 -21.35 16.77 19.08
N ILE A 11 -21.89 15.84 18.30
CA ILE A 11 -21.21 14.60 17.93
C ILE A 11 -20.20 14.96 16.84
N VAL A 12 -18.92 15.05 17.22
CA VAL A 12 -17.83 15.22 16.26
C VAL A 12 -17.71 13.96 15.40
N ASP A 13 -17.91 14.13 14.08
CA ASP A 13 -17.81 13.05 13.09
C ASP A 13 -16.38 12.47 13.12
N ALA A 14 -16.23 11.24 13.60
CA ALA A 14 -14.95 10.55 13.64
C ALA A 14 -14.48 10.30 12.19
N PRO A 15 -13.20 10.54 11.84
CA PRO A 15 -12.73 10.28 10.49
C PRO A 15 -12.96 8.82 10.15
N LYS A 16 -13.82 8.59 9.15
CA LYS A 16 -14.14 7.26 8.59
C LYS A 16 -12.84 6.51 8.34
N ALA A 17 -12.55 5.53 9.19
CA ALA A 17 -11.34 4.73 9.11
C ALA A 17 -11.22 4.18 7.68
N ALA A 18 -10.17 4.60 6.96
CA ALA A 18 -9.90 4.08 5.63
C ALA A 18 -9.88 2.54 5.71
N PRO A 19 -10.49 1.82 4.75
CA PRO A 19 -10.49 0.37 4.77
C PRO A 19 -9.04 -0.09 4.89
N LYS A 20 -8.75 -1.00 5.85
CA LYS A 20 -7.41 -1.56 6.03
C LYS A 20 -6.96 -2.10 4.67
N ARG A 21 -6.00 -1.42 4.04
CA ARG A 21 -5.51 -1.79 2.72
C ARG A 21 -4.94 -3.20 2.86
N ARG A 22 -5.56 -4.17 2.19
CA ARG A 22 -5.08 -5.55 2.24
C ARG A 22 -3.66 -5.58 1.66
N LEU A 23 -2.79 -6.38 2.27
CA LEU A 23 -1.45 -6.58 1.75
C LEU A 23 -1.55 -7.11 0.31
N PRO A 24 -0.80 -6.54 -0.64
CA PRO A 24 -0.80 -7.02 -2.00
C PRO A 24 -0.39 -8.49 -2.06
N THR A 25 -1.03 -9.22 -2.96
CA THR A 25 -0.79 -10.63 -3.23
C THR A 25 -0.27 -10.81 -4.64
N ARG A 26 0.05 -12.04 -5.03
CA ARG A 26 0.47 -12.35 -6.41
C ARG A 26 -0.56 -11.88 -7.44
N GLU A 27 -1.84 -11.98 -7.13
CA GLU A 27 -2.94 -11.72 -8.07
C GLU A 27 -3.07 -10.24 -8.42
N ASP A 28 -2.53 -9.37 -7.58
CA ASP A 28 -2.52 -7.91 -7.75
C ASP A 28 -1.42 -7.43 -8.72
N PHE A 29 -0.57 -8.32 -9.22
CA PHE A 29 0.56 -7.97 -10.09
C PHE A 29 0.62 -8.83 -11.35
N LYS A 30 1.20 -8.25 -12.41
CA LYS A 30 1.52 -8.91 -13.67
C LYS A 30 2.99 -8.71 -14.01
N VAL A 31 3.53 -9.64 -14.81
CA VAL A 31 4.83 -9.42 -15.45
C VAL A 31 4.68 -8.25 -16.41
N GLY A 32 5.56 -7.27 -16.26
CA GLY A 32 5.50 -6.01 -16.99
C GLY A 32 5.06 -4.82 -16.15
N ASP A 33 4.44 -5.03 -15.00
CA ASP A 33 3.98 -3.93 -14.14
C ASP A 33 5.17 -3.21 -13.49
N THR A 34 5.00 -1.90 -13.27
CA THR A 34 5.94 -1.10 -12.48
C THR A 34 5.51 -1.12 -11.02
N ALA A 35 6.44 -1.49 -10.14
CA ALA A 35 6.20 -1.49 -8.71
C ALA A 35 7.38 -0.88 -7.96
N SER A 36 7.10 -0.34 -6.77
CA SER A 36 8.12 0.15 -5.86
C SER A 36 8.17 -0.65 -4.56
N PHE A 37 9.32 -0.63 -3.91
CA PHE A 37 9.52 -1.20 -2.59
C PHE A 37 10.62 -0.44 -1.84
N VAL A 38 10.63 -0.56 -0.52
CA VAL A 38 11.71 -0.02 0.32
C VAL A 38 12.72 -1.13 0.56
N ASP A 39 13.99 -0.87 0.25
CA ASP A 39 15.07 -1.83 0.43
C ASP A 39 15.66 -1.81 1.85
N ARG A 40 16.66 -2.66 2.08
CA ARG A 40 17.38 -2.74 3.38
C ARG A 40 18.08 -1.44 3.79
N HIS A 41 18.40 -0.56 2.84
CA HIS A 41 19.02 0.74 3.08
C HIS A 41 17.98 1.86 3.22
N GLN A 42 16.70 1.49 3.39
CA GLN A 42 15.56 2.40 3.46
C GLN A 42 15.39 3.26 2.20
N GLN A 43 15.94 2.82 1.06
CA GLN A 43 15.78 3.51 -0.20
C GLN A 43 14.56 2.94 -0.91
N THR A 44 13.68 3.84 -1.37
CA THR A 44 12.59 3.44 -2.26
C THR A 44 13.18 3.14 -3.63
N ARG A 45 13.04 1.90 -4.06
CA ARG A 45 13.41 1.49 -5.41
C ARG A 45 12.16 1.27 -6.23
N VAL A 46 12.29 1.56 -7.51
CA VAL A 46 11.26 1.33 -8.52
C VAL A 46 11.84 0.35 -9.53
N GLY A 47 11.03 -0.58 -9.98
CA GLY A 47 11.45 -1.54 -11.00
C GLY A 47 10.26 -2.17 -11.70
N LYS A 48 10.55 -2.84 -12.80
CA LYS A 48 9.56 -3.58 -13.58
C LYS A 48 9.54 -5.03 -13.13
N ILE A 49 8.36 -5.58 -12.92
CA ILE A 49 8.22 -7.00 -12.57
C ILE A 49 8.56 -7.85 -13.79
N VAL A 50 9.64 -8.61 -13.70
CA VAL A 50 10.08 -9.53 -14.78
C VAL A 50 9.64 -10.97 -14.53
N ARG A 51 9.33 -11.34 -13.28
CA ARG A 51 8.84 -12.68 -12.94
C ARG A 51 7.95 -12.67 -11.70
N LEU A 52 6.92 -13.51 -11.69
CA LEU A 52 6.06 -13.76 -10.54
C LEU A 52 6.30 -15.18 -10.01
N ASN A 53 6.53 -15.32 -8.70
CA ASN A 53 6.57 -16.60 -7.99
C ASN A 53 5.39 -16.69 -7.03
N LEU A 54 5.25 -17.81 -6.32
CA LEU A 54 4.10 -18.00 -5.42
C LEU A 54 4.05 -16.96 -4.27
N LYS A 55 5.20 -16.60 -3.69
CA LYS A 55 5.29 -15.68 -2.52
C LYS A 55 6.02 -14.37 -2.81
N THR A 56 6.75 -14.30 -3.92
CA THR A 56 7.63 -13.18 -4.25
C THR A 56 7.53 -12.82 -5.73
N ALA A 57 7.77 -11.55 -6.04
CA ALA A 57 8.05 -11.10 -7.39
C ALA A 57 9.55 -10.87 -7.57
N THR A 58 9.99 -10.93 -8.81
CA THR A 58 11.31 -10.49 -9.24
C THR A 58 11.14 -9.18 -10.00
N LEU A 59 11.83 -8.13 -9.57
CA LEU A 59 11.84 -6.82 -10.19
C LEU A 59 13.20 -6.56 -10.82
N GLU A 60 13.21 -6.07 -12.04
CA GLU A 60 14.38 -5.46 -12.66
C GLU A 60 14.39 -3.97 -12.33
N CYS A 61 15.41 -3.55 -11.58
CA CYS A 61 15.67 -2.15 -11.22
C CYS A 61 16.98 -1.69 -11.86
N ASP A 62 17.26 -0.39 -11.83
CA ASP A 62 18.51 0.19 -12.38
C ASP A 62 19.77 -0.42 -11.76
N ASN A 63 19.69 -0.87 -10.50
CA ASN A 63 20.79 -1.49 -9.77
C ASN A 63 20.75 -3.03 -9.80
N GLY A 64 20.05 -3.62 -10.77
CA GLY A 64 19.95 -5.07 -10.98
C GLY A 64 18.63 -5.69 -10.54
N GLU A 65 18.64 -7.02 -10.42
CA GLU A 65 17.45 -7.83 -10.16
C GLU A 65 17.18 -8.01 -8.65
N TRP A 66 15.93 -7.81 -8.23
CA TRP A 66 15.48 -7.86 -6.83
C TRP A 66 14.35 -8.85 -6.63
N ARG A 67 14.48 -9.72 -5.61
CA ARG A 67 13.40 -10.61 -5.20
C ARG A 67 12.70 -10.06 -3.96
N VAL A 68 11.41 -9.74 -4.08
CA VAL A 68 10.66 -9.03 -3.05
C VAL A 68 9.31 -9.71 -2.80
N SER A 69 8.91 -9.80 -1.53
CA SER A 69 7.60 -10.32 -1.13
C SER A 69 6.47 -9.38 -1.56
N TYR A 70 5.34 -9.92 -2.00
CA TYR A 70 4.21 -9.11 -2.48
C TYR A 70 3.72 -8.07 -1.46
N GLY A 71 3.72 -8.41 -0.17
CA GLY A 71 3.31 -7.48 0.90
C GLY A 71 4.19 -6.24 1.06
N LEU A 72 5.38 -6.20 0.42
CA LEU A 72 6.29 -5.05 0.44
C LEU A 72 6.22 -4.22 -0.85
N LEU A 73 5.56 -4.73 -1.88
CA LEU A 73 5.42 -4.06 -3.16
C LEU A 73 4.29 -3.04 -3.12
N GLN A 74 4.50 -1.92 -3.78
CA GLN A 74 3.50 -0.90 -4.02
C GLN A 74 3.33 -0.74 -5.52
N HIS A 75 2.10 -0.84 -6.01
CA HIS A 75 1.81 -0.66 -7.42
C HIS A 75 1.99 0.82 -7.79
N LEU A 76 2.81 1.09 -8.81
CA LEU A 76 2.96 2.42 -9.38
C LEU A 76 2.06 2.50 -10.62
N VAL A 77 0.89 3.10 -10.43
CA VAL A 77 0.00 3.45 -11.55
C VAL A 77 0.44 4.83 -12.02
N ASP A 78 0.95 4.92 -13.25
CA ASP A 78 1.07 6.20 -13.94
C ASP A 78 -0.37 6.66 -14.24
N LEU A 79 -0.77 7.83 -13.72
CA LEU A 79 -2.13 8.39 -13.80
C LEU A 79 -2.41 9.04 -15.15
#